data_AF-A0A7C1ZEN8-F1
#
_entry.id   AF-A0A7C1ZEN8-F1
#
_cell.length_a   1.000
_cell.length_b   1.000
_cell.length_c   1.000
_cell.angle_alpha   90.00
_cell.angle_beta   90.00
_cell.angle_gamma   90.00
#
_symmetry.space_group_name_H-M   'P 1'
#
loop_
_entity.id
_entity.type
_entity.pdbx_description
1 polymer ?
#
loop_
_entity_poly.entity_id
_entity_poly.type
_entity_poly.pdbx_seq_one_letter_code
_entity_poly.pdbx_strand_id
1 'polypeptide(L)'
;MRVLYLSQYFPPEVGATQTRAYEMATGLIRAGHQVTMLTEVPNHPEGIIRPEYRGRFWTRETLDGIDVIRVWVKTAPVKTMRTRLAFYLTYMLNATLAGLVLARGRYDVVYATSPPLFVGGAALALSLLRRIPLVFEVRDLWPESAVALGELENPRFIRWATWLEECCYRRAWRI
;
A
#
# COMPACT_ATOMS: atom_id res chain seq x y z
N MET A 1 -1.98 -20.40 -3.75
CA MET A 1 -1.01 -19.44 -4.31
C MET A 1 -0.36 -18.65 -3.18
N ARG A 2 0.82 -18.08 -3.40
CA ARG A 2 1.48 -17.10 -2.53
C ARG A 2 1.20 -15.70 -3.06
N VAL A 3 0.44 -14.92 -2.30
CA VAL A 3 0.01 -13.57 -2.66
C VAL A 3 0.82 -12.54 -1.87
N LEU A 4 1.49 -11.63 -2.57
CA LEU A 4 2.08 -10.44 -1.95
C LEU A 4 1.05 -9.31 -2.04
N TYR A 5 0.35 -9.06 -0.94
CA TYR A 5 -0.72 -8.09 -0.87
C TYR A 5 -0.19 -6.76 -0.32
N LEU A 6 -0.30 -5.69 -1.10
CA LEU A 6 -0.02 -4.32 -0.68
C LEU A 6 -1.32 -3.57 -0.38
N SER A 7 -1.39 -3.06 0.85
CA SER A 7 -2.36 -2.05 1.29
C SER A 7 -1.62 -1.13 2.23
N GLN A 8 -1.68 0.19 2.03
CA GLN A 8 -1.05 1.10 2.99
C GLN A 8 -1.74 1.03 4.35
N TYR A 9 -3.06 0.86 4.35
CA TYR A 9 -3.88 0.82 5.56
C TYR A 9 -4.27 -0.62 5.91
N PHE A 10 -4.04 -1.01 7.16
CA PHE A 10 -4.34 -2.35 7.66
C PHE A 10 -4.59 -2.31 9.19
N PRO A 11 -5.31 -3.29 9.78
CA PRO A 11 -5.39 -3.42 11.24
C PRO A 11 -3.99 -3.42 11.88
N PRO A 12 -3.82 -3.01 13.15
CA PRO A 12 -4.83 -2.72 14.17
C PRO A 12 -5.45 -1.30 14.10
N GLU A 13 -5.24 -0.56 13.03
CA GLU A 13 -6.03 0.65 12.79
C GLU A 13 -7.47 0.29 12.43
N VAL A 14 -8.42 1.07 12.92
CA VAL A 14 -9.84 0.88 12.67
C VAL A 14 -10.28 1.84 11.57
N GLY A 15 -10.91 1.30 10.53
CA GLY A 15 -11.46 2.08 9.43
C GLY A 15 -11.91 1.19 8.27
N ALA A 16 -12.74 1.73 7.39
CA ALA A 16 -13.33 0.96 6.29
C ALA A 16 -12.27 0.38 5.34
N THR A 17 -11.21 1.14 5.06
CA THR A 17 -10.08 0.70 4.22
C THR A 17 -9.32 -0.46 4.85
N GLN A 18 -9.06 -0.38 6.17
CA GLN A 18 -8.36 -1.40 6.94
C GLN A 18 -9.18 -2.69 7.00
N THR A 19 -10.47 -2.59 7.34
CA THR A 19 -11.37 -3.75 7.40
C THR A 19 -11.47 -4.45 6.05
N ARG A 20 -11.59 -3.69 4.95
CA ARG A 20 -11.65 -4.30 3.60
C ARG A 20 -10.36 -5.03 3.24
N ALA A 21 -9.19 -4.45 3.52
CA ALA A 21 -7.91 -5.11 3.26
C ALA A 21 -7.76 -6.39 4.10
N TYR A 22 -8.23 -6.36 5.36
CA TYR A 22 -8.27 -7.52 6.23
C TYR A 22 -9.21 -8.62 5.71
N GLU A 23 -10.47 -8.31 5.39
CA GLU A 23 -11.43 -9.29 4.88
C GLU A 23 -11.00 -9.89 3.52
N MET A 24 -10.36 -9.09 2.66
CA MET A 24 -9.76 -9.61 1.43
C MET A 24 -8.64 -10.61 1.74
N ALA A 25 -7.72 -10.26 2.66
CA ALA A 25 -6.62 -11.14 3.04
C ALA A 25 -7.11 -12.45 3.71
N THR A 26 -8.07 -12.37 4.63
CA THR A 26 -8.65 -13.56 5.27
C THR A 26 -9.47 -14.39 4.29
N GLY A 27 -10.20 -13.76 3.35
CA GLY A 27 -10.88 -14.44 2.25
C GLY A 27 -9.92 -15.25 1.39
N LEU A 28 -8.77 -14.69 1.02
CA LEU A 28 -7.72 -15.40 0.29
C LEU A 28 -7.15 -16.58 1.10
N ILE A 29 -6.94 -16.42 2.40
CA ILE A 29 -6.50 -17.52 3.28
C ILE A 29 -7.55 -18.63 3.33
N ARG A 30 -8.83 -18.29 3.50
CA ARG A 30 -9.95 -19.26 3.50
C ARG A 30 -10.04 -20.02 2.17
N ALA A 31 -9.66 -19.39 1.06
CA ALA A 31 -9.54 -20.01 -0.25
C ALA A 31 -8.26 -20.88 -0.43
N GLY A 32 -7.47 -21.08 0.63
CA GLY A 32 -6.26 -21.92 0.61
C GLY A 32 -5.02 -21.20 0.06
N HIS A 33 -4.99 -19.87 0.07
CA HIS A 33 -3.81 -19.09 -0.34
C HIS A 33 -2.98 -18.65 0.87
N GLN A 34 -1.70 -18.40 0.63
CA GLN A 34 -0.79 -17.79 1.61
C GLN A 34 -0.68 -16.31 1.31
N VAL A 35 -0.89 -15.46 2.30
CA VAL A 35 -0.87 -14.01 2.13
C VAL A 35 0.26 -13.40 2.95
N THR A 36 1.14 -12.67 2.28
CA THR A 36 2.03 -11.71 2.93
C THR A 36 1.46 -10.31 2.71
N MET A 37 1.04 -9.64 3.78
CA MET A 37 0.56 -8.26 3.77
C MET A 37 1.74 -7.30 3.94
N LEU A 38 1.82 -6.28 3.10
CA LEU A 38 2.83 -5.23 3.16
C LEU A 38 2.13 -3.88 3.38
N THR A 39 2.24 -3.38 4.60
CA THR A 39 1.44 -2.24 5.12
C THR A 39 2.32 -1.23 5.85
N GLU A 40 1.77 -0.07 6.23
CA GLU A 40 2.47 0.85 7.12
C GLU A 40 2.36 0.48 8.60
N VAL A 41 3.19 1.12 9.41
CA VAL A 41 3.04 1.11 10.88
C VAL A 41 1.83 1.94 11.32
N PRO A 42 1.02 1.44 12.27
CA PRO A 42 -0.14 2.15 12.78
C PRO A 42 0.19 3.55 13.29
N ASN A 43 -0.56 4.54 12.80
CA ASN A 43 -0.47 5.95 13.17
C ASN A 43 -1.79 6.72 13.09
N HIS A 44 -2.83 6.16 12.45
CA HIS A 44 -4.16 6.74 12.36
C HIS A 44 -4.94 6.57 13.68
N PRO A 45 -5.79 7.54 14.08
CA PRO A 45 -6.08 8.82 13.41
C PRO A 45 -5.13 9.98 13.72
N GLU A 46 -4.33 9.89 14.77
CA GLU A 46 -3.59 11.04 15.31
C GLU A 46 -2.39 11.47 14.44
N GLY A 47 -2.00 10.64 13.46
CA GLY A 47 -0.79 10.86 12.67
C GLY A 47 0.48 10.71 13.51
N ILE A 48 0.43 9.86 14.54
CA ILE A 48 1.52 9.60 15.49
C ILE A 48 1.75 8.08 15.52
N ILE A 49 2.97 7.65 15.20
CA ILE A 49 3.34 6.22 15.26
C ILE A 49 3.16 5.72 16.69
N ARG A 50 2.40 4.62 16.84
CA ARG A 50 2.15 4.00 18.14
C ARG A 50 3.46 3.55 18.80
N PRO A 51 3.60 3.66 20.14
CA PRO A 51 4.85 3.41 20.86
C PRO A 51 5.55 2.09 20.50
N GLU A 52 4.79 1.01 20.33
CA GLU A 52 5.27 -0.34 20.05
C GLU A 52 5.99 -0.47 18.68
N TYR A 53 5.75 0.45 17.75
CA TYR A 53 6.38 0.47 16.43
C TYR A 53 7.49 1.53 16.30
N ARG A 54 7.77 2.32 17.34
CA ARG A 54 8.77 3.39 17.29
C ARG A 54 10.20 2.83 17.22
N GLY A 55 11.08 3.55 16.53
CA GLY A 55 12.50 3.20 16.38
C GLY A 55 12.78 2.01 15.46
N ARG A 56 11.75 1.42 14.84
CA ARG A 56 11.89 0.31 13.90
C ARG A 56 11.59 0.78 12.50
N PHE A 57 12.48 0.45 11.56
CA PHE A 57 12.28 0.76 10.16
C PHE A 57 11.25 -0.18 9.53
N TRP A 58 11.29 -1.46 9.92
CA TRP A 58 10.32 -2.48 9.55
C TRP A 58 9.96 -3.34 10.76
N THR A 59 8.74 -3.88 10.77
CA THR A 59 8.34 -4.97 11.68
C THR A 59 7.69 -6.09 10.90
N ARG A 60 7.77 -7.30 11.44
CA ARG A 60 7.09 -8.47 10.89
C ARG A 60 6.35 -9.17 12.01
N GLU A 61 5.08 -9.49 11.78
CA GLU A 61 4.19 -10.12 12.74
C GLU A 61 3.18 -11.01 12.01
N THR A 62 2.46 -11.83 12.76
CA THR A 62 1.38 -12.65 12.20
C THR A 62 0.05 -12.16 12.77
N LEU A 63 -0.93 -11.94 11.90
CA LEU A 63 -2.29 -11.57 12.29
C LEU A 63 -3.27 -12.55 11.63
N ASP A 64 -3.91 -13.41 12.42
CA ASP A 64 -4.92 -14.37 11.95
C ASP A 64 -4.46 -15.22 10.74
N GLY A 65 -3.20 -15.66 10.77
CA GLY A 65 -2.57 -16.44 9.70
C GLY A 65 -2.00 -15.60 8.53
N ILE A 66 -2.19 -14.28 8.55
CA ILE A 66 -1.59 -13.34 7.59
C ILE A 66 -0.18 -12.99 8.06
N ASP A 67 0.81 -13.14 7.17
CA ASP A 67 2.19 -12.71 7.39
C ASP A 67 2.30 -11.20 7.12
N VAL A 68 2.34 -10.38 8.17
CA VAL A 68 2.27 -8.91 8.06
C VAL A 68 3.67 -8.32 8.17
N ILE A 69 4.09 -7.60 7.14
CA ILE A 69 5.29 -6.77 7.13
C ILE A 69 4.84 -5.31 7.19
N ARG A 70 5.21 -4.60 8.25
CA ARG A 70 4.93 -3.18 8.41
C ARG A 70 6.16 -2.35 8.12
N VAL A 71 5.96 -1.24 7.42
CA VAL A 71 7.03 -0.31 7.07
C VAL A 71 6.84 1.05 7.73
N TRP A 72 7.95 1.66 8.13
CA TRP A 72 7.94 3.02 8.63
C TRP A 72 7.47 4.00 7.56
N VAL A 73 6.71 5.01 7.97
CA VAL A 73 6.20 6.09 7.12
C VAL A 73 6.41 7.44 7.79
N LYS A 74 6.64 8.48 7.00
CA LYS A 74 6.72 9.86 7.48
C LYS A 74 5.32 10.41 7.72
N THR A 75 4.76 10.12 8.89
CA THR A 75 3.48 10.68 9.33
C THR A 75 3.67 12.00 10.11
N ALA A 76 2.59 12.77 10.20
CA ALA A 76 2.51 14.02 10.96
C ALA A 76 1.09 14.21 11.50
N PRO A 77 0.91 14.82 12.69
CA PRO A 77 -0.41 15.16 13.22
C PRO A 77 -1.15 16.17 12.34
N VAL A 78 -0.44 17.19 11.86
CA VAL A 78 -1.00 18.20 10.96
C VAL A 78 -0.86 17.73 9.50
N LYS A 79 -2.00 17.58 8.84
CA LYS A 79 -2.06 17.16 7.43
C LYS A 79 -2.01 18.40 6.53
N THR A 80 -0.92 18.49 5.76
CA THR A 80 -0.70 19.46 4.67
C THR A 80 -0.41 18.67 3.40
N MET A 81 -0.47 19.29 2.23
CA MET A 81 -0.12 18.63 0.97
C MET A 81 1.29 18.01 1.02
N ARG A 82 2.27 18.72 1.61
CA ARG A 82 3.64 18.23 1.80
C ARG A 82 3.72 17.03 2.74
N THR A 83 3.00 17.05 3.87
CA THR A 83 3.05 15.93 4.82
C THR A 83 2.30 14.71 4.29
N ARG A 84 1.18 14.89 3.57
CA ARG A 84 0.49 13.81 2.85
C ARG A 84 1.39 13.19 1.78
N LEU A 85 2.06 14.01 0.99
CA LEU A 85 2.96 13.52 -0.05
C LEU A 85 4.15 12.75 0.54
N ALA A 86 4.79 13.28 1.58
CA ALA A 86 5.88 12.59 2.27
C ALA A 86 5.42 11.24 2.85
N PHE A 87 4.22 11.21 3.43
CA PHE A 87 3.61 10.00 3.97
C PHE A 87 3.42 8.92 2.90
N TYR A 88 2.83 9.26 1.76
CA TYR A 88 2.63 8.29 0.67
C TYR A 88 3.92 7.88 -0.03
N LEU A 89 4.85 8.81 -0.29
CA LEU A 89 6.14 8.50 -0.92
C LEU A 89 7.00 7.61 -0.03
N THR A 90 7.06 7.89 1.27
CA THR A 90 7.83 7.05 2.20
C THR A 90 7.26 5.66 2.32
N TYR A 91 5.93 5.51 2.33
CA TYR A 91 5.31 4.19 2.19
C TYR A 91 5.74 3.50 0.91
N MET A 92 5.60 4.15 -0.25
CA MET A 92 5.93 3.54 -1.54
C MET A 92 7.37 3.01 -1.59
N LEU A 93 8.33 3.84 -1.17
CA LEU A 93 9.75 3.51 -1.18
C LEU A 93 10.09 2.39 -0.18
N ASN A 94 9.59 2.51 1.06
CA ASN A 94 9.90 1.55 2.11
C ASN A 94 9.19 0.22 1.91
N ALA A 95 7.96 0.22 1.39
CA ALA A 95 7.24 -0.98 0.96
C ALA A 95 8.01 -1.67 -0.17
N THR A 96 8.43 -0.94 -1.20
CA THR A 96 9.24 -1.53 -2.29
C THR A 96 10.50 -2.18 -1.74
N LEU A 97 11.25 -1.49 -0.87
CA LEU A 97 12.48 -2.02 -0.29
C LEU A 97 12.22 -3.24 0.61
N ALA A 98 11.21 -3.18 1.49
CA ALA A 98 10.83 -4.29 2.35
C ALA A 98 10.33 -5.50 1.53
N GLY A 99 9.57 -5.27 0.47
CA GLY A 99 9.10 -6.32 -0.45
C GLY A 99 10.23 -6.98 -1.24
N LEU A 100 11.37 -6.32 -1.42
CA LEU A 100 12.58 -6.92 -2.02
C LEU A 100 13.40 -7.71 -1.00
N VAL A 101 13.54 -7.19 0.23
CA VAL A 101 14.46 -7.72 1.24
C VAL A 101 13.82 -8.76 2.18
N LEU A 102 12.58 -8.51 2.61
CA LEU A 102 11.88 -9.27 3.64
C LEU A 102 10.89 -10.28 3.09
N ALA A 103 10.22 -9.98 1.97
CA ALA A 103 9.27 -10.90 1.33
C ALA A 103 10.02 -11.98 0.52
N ARG A 104 10.71 -12.88 1.24
CA ARG A 104 11.57 -13.92 0.66
C ARG A 104 10.74 -15.05 0.03
N GLY A 105 11.29 -15.65 -1.03
CA GLY A 105 10.67 -16.76 -1.76
C GLY A 105 9.99 -16.32 -3.07
N ARG A 106 9.16 -17.19 -3.63
CA ARG A 106 8.39 -16.91 -4.86
C ARG A 106 6.96 -16.51 -4.49
N TYR A 107 6.46 -15.45 -5.10
CA TYR A 107 5.04 -15.09 -5.07
C TYR A 107 4.47 -15.30 -6.46
N ASP A 108 3.23 -15.76 -6.50
CA ASP A 108 2.52 -16.03 -7.76
C ASP A 108 1.87 -14.77 -8.30
N VAL A 109 1.51 -13.83 -7.41
CA VAL A 109 0.86 -12.56 -7.77
C VAL A 109 1.18 -11.47 -6.75
N VAL A 110 1.35 -10.25 -7.25
CA VAL A 110 1.30 -9.02 -6.45
C VAL A 110 -0.11 -8.48 -6.54
N TYR A 111 -0.82 -8.39 -5.42
CA TYR A 111 -2.14 -7.79 -5.35
C TYR A 111 -2.01 -6.44 -4.65
N ALA A 112 -2.55 -5.38 -5.23
CA ALA A 112 -2.45 -4.04 -4.65
C ALA A 112 -3.78 -3.32 -4.71
N THR A 113 -4.14 -2.68 -3.60
CA THR A 113 -5.38 -1.93 -3.49
C THR A 113 -5.11 -0.44 -3.41
N SER A 114 -5.90 0.34 -4.14
CA SER A 114 -5.96 1.81 -4.02
C SER A 114 -7.25 2.22 -3.29
N PRO A 115 -7.33 3.41 -2.69
CA PRO A 115 -6.26 4.39 -2.48
C PRO A 115 -5.30 4.01 -1.33
N PRO A 116 -4.10 4.64 -1.28
CA PRO A 116 -3.57 5.65 -2.20
C PRO A 116 -2.82 5.04 -3.41
N LEU A 117 -2.73 5.79 -4.52
CA LEU A 117 -2.08 5.35 -5.77
C LEU A 117 -0.60 4.95 -5.60
N PHE A 118 0.07 5.50 -4.59
CA PHE A 118 1.43 5.15 -4.21
C PHE A 118 1.60 3.67 -3.81
N VAL A 119 0.52 3.00 -3.38
CA VAL A 119 0.47 1.54 -3.21
C VAL A 119 0.67 0.85 -4.55
N GLY A 120 -0.02 1.32 -5.60
CA GLY A 120 0.16 0.86 -6.98
C GLY A 120 1.59 1.07 -7.48
N GLY A 121 2.21 2.22 -7.15
CA GLY A 121 3.62 2.48 -7.47
C GLY A 121 4.58 1.46 -6.85
N ALA A 122 4.41 1.12 -5.57
CA ALA A 122 5.22 0.10 -4.91
C ALA A 122 4.98 -1.30 -5.49
N ALA A 123 3.71 -1.63 -5.76
CA ALA A 123 3.30 -2.90 -6.33
C ALA A 123 3.87 -3.09 -7.74
N LEU A 124 3.84 -2.04 -8.56
CA LEU A 124 4.40 -2.01 -9.90
C LEU A 124 5.91 -2.20 -9.87
N ALA A 125 6.61 -1.49 -8.98
CA ALA A 125 8.05 -1.67 -8.81
C ALA A 125 8.39 -3.13 -8.44
N LEU A 126 7.67 -3.72 -7.47
CA LEU A 126 7.87 -5.11 -7.07
C LEU A 126 7.53 -6.10 -8.19
N SER A 127 6.45 -5.87 -8.91
CA SER A 127 6.05 -6.67 -10.08
C SER A 127 7.15 -6.70 -11.14
N LEU A 128 7.73 -5.54 -11.48
CA LEU A 128 8.79 -5.44 -12.48
C LEU A 128 10.12 -6.04 -12.01
N LEU A 129 10.54 -5.69 -10.79
CA LEU A 129 11.83 -6.13 -10.24
C LEU A 129 11.86 -7.63 -9.96
N ARG A 130 10.71 -8.22 -9.58
CA ARG A 130 10.60 -9.64 -9.27
C ARG A 130 9.96 -10.46 -10.37
N ARG A 131 9.49 -9.83 -11.46
CA ARG A 131 8.79 -10.44 -12.59
C ARG A 131 7.56 -11.25 -12.16
N ILE A 132 6.72 -10.63 -11.34
CA ILE A 132 5.50 -11.23 -10.77
C ILE A 132 4.30 -10.50 -11.35
N PRO A 133 3.24 -11.18 -11.82
CA PRO A 133 2.06 -10.51 -12.35
C PRO A 133 1.40 -9.62 -11.30
N LEU A 134 0.96 -8.44 -11.72
CA LEU A 134 0.28 -7.44 -10.88
C LEU A 134 -1.23 -7.50 -11.10
N VAL A 135 -1.98 -7.61 -10.01
CA VAL A 135 -3.41 -7.32 -9.96
C VAL A 135 -3.59 -6.02 -9.20
N PHE A 136 -4.17 -5.02 -9.84
CA PHE A 136 -4.34 -3.69 -9.26
C PHE A 136 -5.82 -3.36 -9.08
N GLU A 137 -6.29 -3.43 -7.84
CA GLU A 137 -7.66 -3.14 -7.46
C GLU A 137 -7.86 -1.63 -7.31
N VAL A 138 -8.59 -1.06 -8.25
CA VAL A 138 -8.97 0.36 -8.26
C VAL A 138 -10.24 0.54 -7.45
N ARG A 139 -10.16 1.23 -6.31
CA ARG A 139 -11.36 1.49 -5.48
C ARG A 139 -11.87 2.92 -5.56
N ASP A 140 -11.03 3.85 -6.01
CA ASP A 140 -11.39 5.25 -6.24
C ASP A 140 -10.69 5.75 -7.51
N LEU A 141 -11.36 6.65 -8.24
CA LEU A 141 -10.81 7.36 -9.40
C LEU A 141 -9.85 8.46 -8.93
N TRP A 142 -8.74 8.08 -8.31
CA TRP A 142 -7.70 9.01 -7.88
C TRP A 142 -6.57 9.03 -8.91
N PRO A 143 -6.17 10.19 -9.46
CA PRO A 143 -6.26 11.54 -8.87
C PRO A 143 -7.47 12.39 -9.29
N GLU A 144 -8.31 11.96 -10.24
CA GLU A 144 -9.44 12.75 -10.75
C GLU A 144 -10.36 13.26 -9.63
N SER A 145 -10.75 12.39 -8.70
CA SER A 145 -11.58 12.77 -7.55
C SER A 145 -10.91 13.82 -6.67
N ALA A 146 -9.58 13.77 -6.48
CA ALA A 146 -8.86 14.75 -5.67
C ALA A 146 -8.75 16.11 -6.37
N VAL A 147 -8.68 16.12 -7.71
CA VAL A 147 -8.75 17.35 -8.51
C VAL A 147 -10.14 17.95 -8.44
N ALA A 148 -11.19 17.14 -8.61
CA ALA A 148 -12.58 17.57 -8.56
C ALA A 148 -12.99 18.17 -7.20
N LEU A 149 -12.42 17.63 -6.11
CA LEU A 149 -12.66 18.12 -4.74
C LEU A 149 -11.77 19.32 -4.34
N GLY A 150 -10.88 19.79 -5.24
CA GLY A 150 -9.94 20.87 -4.94
C GLY A 150 -8.83 20.47 -3.95
N GLU A 151 -8.71 19.19 -3.59
CA GLU A 151 -7.64 18.69 -2.72
C GLU A 151 -6.29 18.63 -3.44
N LEU A 152 -6.30 18.64 -4.78
CA LEU A 152 -5.11 18.61 -5.61
C LEU A 152 -5.17 19.62 -6.74
N GLU A 153 -4.43 20.71 -6.59
CA GLU A 153 -4.46 21.84 -7.54
C GLU A 153 -3.19 21.96 -8.40
N ASN A 154 -2.08 21.32 -8.00
CA ASN A 154 -0.79 21.51 -8.68
C ASN A 154 -0.72 20.74 -10.02
N PRO A 155 -0.63 21.42 -11.18
CA PRO A 155 -0.71 20.77 -12.49
C PRO A 155 0.39 19.74 -12.76
N ARG A 156 1.60 19.95 -12.22
CA ARG A 156 2.71 19.01 -12.37
C ARG A 156 2.45 17.73 -11.58
N PHE A 157 1.88 17.87 -10.39
CA PHE A 157 1.57 16.74 -9.54
C PHE A 157 0.39 15.94 -10.10
N ILE A 158 -0.65 16.63 -10.61
CA ILE A 158 -1.76 16.00 -11.32
C ILE A 158 -1.23 15.15 -12.47
N ARG A 159 -0.39 15.74 -13.35
CA ARG A 159 0.19 15.02 -14.49
C ARG A 159 1.01 13.80 -14.07
N TRP A 160 1.78 13.90 -12.98
CA TRP A 160 2.56 12.78 -12.47
C TRP A 160 1.67 11.67 -11.87
N ALA A 161 0.64 12.05 -11.11
CA ALA A 161 -0.32 11.10 -10.54
C ALA A 161 -1.11 10.38 -11.65
N THR A 162 -1.62 11.10 -12.65
CA THR A 162 -2.30 10.50 -13.82
C THR A 162 -1.36 9.59 -14.59
N TRP A 163 -0.10 9.98 -14.80
CA TRP A 163 0.88 9.11 -15.45
C TRP A 163 1.13 7.82 -14.66
N LEU A 164 1.25 7.90 -13.33
CA LEU A 164 1.45 6.74 -12.47
C LEU A 164 0.24 5.81 -12.52
N GLU A 165 -0.96 6.37 -12.50
CA GLU A 165 -2.23 5.65 -12.62
C GLU A 165 -2.31 4.88 -13.94
N GLU A 166 -2.10 5.57 -15.07
CA GLU A 166 -2.06 4.93 -16.39
C GLU A 166 -0.97 3.84 -16.49
N CYS A 167 0.16 4.01 -15.80
CA CYS A 167 1.21 2.99 -15.76
C CYS A 167 0.76 1.75 -14.99
N CYS A 168 0.03 1.92 -13.88
CA CYS A 168 -0.58 0.82 -13.15
C CYS A 168 -1.59 0.10 -14.04
N TYR A 169 -2.47 0.82 -14.74
CA TYR A 169 -3.47 0.23 -15.64
C TYR A 169 -2.84 -0.54 -16.81
N ARG A 170 -1.86 0.06 -17.49
CA ARG A 170 -1.21 -0.57 -18.65
C ARG A 170 -0.39 -1.80 -18.30
N ARG A 171 0.10 -1.91 -17.07
CA ARG A 171 1.01 -3.00 -16.63
C ARG A 171 0.34 -4.00 -15.71
N ALA A 172 -0.86 -3.71 -15.20
CA ALA A 172 -1.65 -4.68 -14.49
C ALA A 172 -2.03 -5.82 -15.45
N TRP A 173 -1.79 -7.05 -15.01
CA TRP A 173 -2.30 -8.23 -15.71
C TRP A 173 -3.84 -8.26 -15.67
N ARG A 174 -4.42 -7.76 -14.57
CA ARG A 174 -5.85 -7.57 -14.40
C ARG A 174 -6.14 -6.35 -13.51
N ILE A 175 -7.15 -5.60 -13.89
CA ILE A 175 -7.73 -4.46 -13.15
C ILE A 175 -9.04 -4.94 -12.52
#